data_AF-A0A2D4JBE7-F1
#
_entry.id   AF-A0A2D4JBE7-F1
#
_cell.length_a   1.000
_cell.length_b   1.000
_cell.length_c   1.000
_cell.angle_alpha   90.00
_cell.angle_beta   90.00
_cell.angle_gamma   90.00
#
_symmetry.space_group_name_H-M   'P 1'
#
loop_
_entity.id
_entity.type
_entity.pdbx_description
1 polymer ?
#
loop_
_entity_poly.entity_id
_entity_poly.type
_entity_poly.pdbx_seq_one_letter_code
_entity_poly.pdbx_strand_id
1 'polypeptide(L)'
;MEMVGFLPKTRRQIFSLLSAILHLGNICYKKKTYRDDSIDICNPEVLTIVSELLEVKEEMLLEALITRKTVTVGEKLVLPYKLAEAVTVRNSMAKSLYSALFDWIVFRINHALLNTKDLEESTKTLSIGVLDI
;
A
#
# COMPACT_ATOMS: atom_id res chain seq x y z
N MET A 1 16.11 0.11 13.55
CA MET A 1 14.76 -0.34 13.93
C MET A 1 14.73 -1.05 15.29
N GLU A 2 15.68 -1.92 15.62
CA GLU A 2 15.70 -2.59 16.94
C GLU A 2 15.82 -1.60 18.11
N MET A 3 16.66 -0.57 18.01
CA MET A 3 16.78 0.47 19.04
C MET A 3 15.52 1.32 19.24
N VAL A 4 14.56 1.27 18.31
CA VAL A 4 13.28 2.01 18.40
C VAL A 4 12.13 1.07 18.77
N GLY A 5 12.44 -0.14 19.27
CA GLY A 5 11.45 -1.08 19.79
C GLY A 5 10.69 -1.89 18.73
N PHE A 6 11.13 -1.92 17.47
CA PHE A 6 10.51 -2.79 16.47
C PHE A 6 10.95 -4.24 16.66
N LEU A 7 9.99 -5.13 16.92
CA LEU A 7 10.24 -6.57 17.03
C LEU A 7 10.72 -7.14 15.67
N PRO A 8 11.53 -8.21 15.67
CA PRO A 8 12.00 -8.84 14.43
C PRO A 8 10.87 -9.28 13.49
N LYS A 9 9.73 -9.73 14.05
CA LYS A 9 8.53 -10.08 13.26
C LYS A 9 7.97 -8.87 12.53
N THR A 10 7.81 -7.75 13.23
CA THR A 10 7.29 -6.50 12.65
C THR A 10 8.23 -5.96 11.56
N ARG A 11 9.54 -6.02 11.78
CA ARG A 11 10.53 -5.65 10.77
C ARG A 11 10.38 -6.49 9.48
N ARG A 12 10.17 -7.80 9.62
CA ARG A 12 9.90 -8.66 8.46
C ARG A 12 8.63 -8.24 7.72
N GLN A 13 7.56 -7.87 8.42
CA GLN A 13 6.33 -7.39 7.79
C GLN A 13 6.55 -6.07 7.03
N ILE A 14 7.32 -5.14 7.59
CA ILE A 14 7.70 -3.89 6.91
C ILE A 14 8.46 -4.20 5.60
N PHE A 15 9.46 -5.09 5.66
CA PHE A 15 10.21 -5.48 4.47
C PHE A 15 9.37 -6.27 3.46
N SER A 16 8.43 -7.10 3.92
CA SER A 16 7.46 -7.79 3.05
C SER A 16 6.65 -6.77 2.27
N LEU A 17 6.09 -5.76 2.95
CA LEU A 17 5.29 -4.72 2.32
C LEU A 17 6.12 -3.85 1.35
N LEU A 18 7.35 -3.48 1.73
CA LEU A 18 8.25 -2.75 0.82
C LEU A 18 8.60 -3.56 -0.42
N SER A 19 8.85 -4.87 -0.25
CA SER A 19 9.09 -5.78 -1.37
C SER A 19 7.86 -5.88 -2.27
N ALA A 20 6.66 -5.97 -1.68
CA ALA A 20 5.41 -5.98 -2.44
C ALA A 20 5.24 -4.70 -3.27
N ILE A 21 5.55 -3.52 -2.70
CA ILE A 21 5.49 -2.24 -3.40
C ILE A 21 6.47 -2.20 -4.59
N LEU A 22 7.69 -2.72 -4.40
CA LEU A 22 8.69 -2.79 -5.46
C LEU A 22 8.24 -3.72 -6.60
N HIS A 23 7.77 -4.93 -6.26
CA HIS A 23 7.27 -5.89 -7.23
C HIS A 23 5.99 -5.40 -7.93
N LEU A 24 5.13 -4.67 -7.23
CA LEU A 24 3.94 -4.03 -7.82
C LEU A 24 4.33 -3.07 -8.94
N GLY A 25 5.44 -2.34 -8.80
CA GLY A 25 5.97 -1.46 -9.85
C GLY A 25 6.42 -2.19 -11.12
N ASN A 26 6.76 -3.49 -11.02
CA ASN A 26 7.19 -4.32 -12.13
C ASN A 26 6.03 -4.95 -12.91
N ILE A 27 4.77 -4.80 -12.48
CA ILE A 27 3.62 -5.31 -13.21
C ILE A 27 3.48 -4.58 -14.55
N CYS A 28 3.40 -5.35 -15.62
CA CYS A 28 3.26 -4.89 -16.99
C CYS A 28 1.88 -5.27 -17.54
N TYR A 29 1.32 -4.40 -18.38
CA TYR A 29 -0.02 -4.59 -18.95
C TYR A 29 0.03 -4.76 -20.46
N LYS A 30 -0.89 -5.56 -21.01
CA LYS A 30 -1.14 -5.75 -22.45
C LYS A 30 -2.61 -5.55 -22.78
N LYS A 31 -2.90 -5.18 -24.02
CA LYS A 31 -4.28 -5.15 -24.54
C LYS A 31 -4.69 -6.56 -24.95
N LYS A 32 -5.94 -6.95 -24.68
CA LYS A 32 -6.52 -8.20 -25.21
C LYS A 32 -6.91 -8.02 -26.67
N THR A 33 -6.53 -8.97 -27.52
CA THR A 33 -6.70 -8.89 -28.98
C THR A 33 -8.15 -9.10 -29.44
N TYR A 34 -9.00 -9.74 -28.62
CA TYR A 34 -10.33 -10.23 -29.03
C TYR A 34 -11.52 -9.53 -28.35
N ARG A 35 -11.30 -8.69 -27.33
CA ARG A 35 -12.36 -7.93 -26.66
C ARG A 35 -11.98 -6.47 -26.65
N ASP A 36 -12.79 -5.66 -27.32
CA ASP A 36 -12.60 -4.23 -27.47
C ASP A 36 -12.31 -3.58 -26.11
N ASP A 37 -11.18 -2.90 -26.02
CA ASP A 37 -10.67 -2.12 -24.87
C ASP A 37 -10.37 -2.83 -23.53
N SER A 38 -10.32 -4.17 -23.46
CA SER A 38 -9.90 -4.86 -22.23
C SER A 38 -8.38 -5.07 -22.13
N ILE A 39 -7.85 -4.99 -20.90
CA ILE A 39 -6.42 -5.21 -20.59
C ILE A 39 -6.17 -6.51 -19.83
N ASP A 40 -4.93 -6.97 -19.85
CA ASP A 40 -4.44 -8.11 -19.09
C ASP A 40 -3.03 -7.85 -18.54
N ILE A 41 -2.57 -8.68 -17.61
CA ILE A 41 -1.22 -8.64 -17.08
C ILE A 41 -0.28 -9.49 -17.96
N CYS A 42 0.92 -8.96 -18.24
CA CYS A 42 1.94 -9.66 -19.04
C CYS A 42 2.71 -10.70 -18.23
N ASN A 43 2.88 -10.44 -16.94
CA ASN A 43 3.74 -11.17 -16.00
C ASN A 43 2.94 -11.64 -14.77
N PRO A 44 2.10 -12.69 -14.92
CA PRO A 44 1.31 -13.23 -13.82
C PRO A 44 2.18 -13.71 -12.64
N GLU A 45 3.41 -14.14 -12.90
CA GLU A 45 4.36 -14.54 -11.85
C GLU A 45 4.66 -13.41 -10.86
N VAL A 46 4.74 -12.16 -11.33
CA VAL A 46 4.94 -10.99 -10.46
C VAL A 46 3.68 -10.70 -9.65
N LEU A 47 2.51 -10.89 -10.25
CA LEU A 47 1.24 -10.74 -9.55
C LEU A 47 1.13 -11.74 -8.38
N THR A 48 1.48 -13.01 -8.61
CA THR A 48 1.50 -14.04 -7.56
C THR A 48 2.42 -13.62 -6.41
N ILE A 49 3.65 -13.20 -6.70
CA ILE A 49 4.60 -12.71 -5.68
C ILE A 49 4.01 -11.55 -4.87
N VAL A 50 3.41 -10.56 -5.54
CA VAL A 50 2.79 -9.41 -4.85
C VAL A 50 1.61 -9.87 -3.99
N SER A 51 0.80 -10.80 -4.48
CA SER A 51 -0.35 -11.33 -3.74
C SER A 51 0.07 -12.07 -2.46
N GLU A 52 1.14 -12.85 -2.52
CA GLU A 52 1.71 -13.56 -1.37
C GLU A 52 2.30 -12.59 -0.35
N LEU A 53 3.07 -11.59 -0.80
CA LEU A 53 3.70 -10.61 0.09
C LEU A 53 2.70 -9.68 0.78
N LEU A 54 1.56 -9.40 0.13
CA LEU A 54 0.44 -8.63 0.67
C LEU A 54 -0.57 -9.50 1.44
N GLU A 55 -0.42 -10.83 1.41
CA GLU A 55 -1.36 -11.80 2.00
C GLU A 55 -2.82 -11.61 1.49
N VAL A 56 -2.98 -11.35 0.19
CA VAL A 56 -4.29 -11.19 -0.47
C VAL A 56 -4.51 -12.25 -1.53
N LYS A 57 -5.77 -12.52 -1.86
CA LYS A 57 -6.10 -13.42 -2.97
C LYS A 57 -5.64 -12.83 -4.30
N GLU A 58 -4.91 -13.61 -5.08
CA GLU A 58 -4.39 -13.21 -6.40
C GLU A 58 -5.51 -12.71 -7.32
N GLU A 59 -6.66 -13.41 -7.36
CA GLU A 59 -7.83 -13.03 -8.17
C GLU A 59 -8.37 -11.64 -7.83
N MET A 60 -8.40 -11.30 -6.54
CA MET A 60 -8.86 -10.00 -6.06
C MET A 60 -7.89 -8.89 -6.43
N LEU A 61 -6.58 -9.17 -6.33
CA LEU A 61 -5.53 -8.24 -6.73
C LEU A 61 -5.55 -8.01 -8.24
N LEU A 62 -5.71 -9.08 -9.04
CA LEU A 62 -5.88 -8.99 -10.48
C LEU A 62 -7.06 -8.09 -10.80
N GLU A 63 -8.24 -8.40 -10.28
CA GLU A 63 -9.46 -7.64 -10.54
C GLU A 63 -9.27 -6.15 -10.19
N ALA A 64 -8.64 -5.84 -9.05
CA ALA A 64 -8.35 -4.47 -8.63
C ALA A 64 -7.38 -3.74 -9.57
N LEU A 65 -6.45 -4.45 -10.22
CA LEU A 65 -5.45 -3.88 -11.13
C LEU A 65 -5.94 -3.72 -12.56
N ILE A 66 -6.97 -4.45 -12.97
CA ILE A 66 -7.49 -4.43 -14.36
C ILE A 66 -8.91 -3.88 -14.51
N THR A 67 -9.67 -3.72 -13.42
CA THR A 67 -11.05 -3.21 -13.47
C THR A 67 -11.33 -2.12 -12.43
N ARG A 68 -12.25 -1.20 -12.78
CA ARG A 68 -12.90 -0.30 -11.84
C ARG A 68 -14.29 -0.79 -11.50
N LYS A 69 -14.65 -0.70 -10.22
CA LYS A 69 -16.01 -0.91 -9.72
C LYS A 69 -16.64 0.45 -9.46
N THR A 70 -17.67 0.80 -10.22
CA THR A 70 -18.48 2.01 -10.00
C THR A 70 -19.85 1.60 -9.48
N VAL A 71 -20.31 2.24 -8.40
CA VAL A 71 -21.64 2.01 -7.85
C VAL A 71 -22.52 3.20 -8.22
N THR A 72 -23.58 2.95 -8.99
CA THR A 72 -24.57 3.96 -9.39
C THR A 72 -25.95 3.47 -8.99
N VAL A 73 -26.65 4.24 -8.13
CA VAL A 73 -28.04 4.06 -7.67
C VAL A 73 -28.57 2.61 -7.77
N GLY A 74 -28.07 1.74 -6.89
CA GLY A 74 -28.54 0.35 -6.77
C GLY A 74 -27.79 -0.69 -7.61
N GLU A 75 -27.01 -0.29 -8.61
CA GLU A 75 -26.25 -1.21 -9.47
C GLU A 75 -24.72 -1.07 -9.29
N LYS A 76 -24.03 -2.21 -9.33
CA LYS A 76 -22.56 -2.28 -9.36
C LYS A 76 -22.12 -2.54 -10.79
N LEU A 77 -21.49 -1.56 -11.41
CA LEU A 77 -20.92 -1.67 -12.73
C LEU A 77 -19.42 -1.95 -12.62
N VAL A 78 -18.96 -3.05 -13.21
CA VAL A 78 -17.53 -3.41 -13.30
C VAL A 78 -17.06 -3.15 -14.73
N LEU A 79 -16.12 -2.21 -14.90
CA LEU A 79 -15.58 -1.82 -16.20
C LEU A 79 -14.07 -2.10 -16.24
N PRO A 80 -13.53 -2.61 -17.36
CA PRO A 80 -12.09 -2.74 -17.52
C PRO A 80 -11.43 -1.35 -17.59
N TYR A 81 -10.21 -1.24 -17.07
CA TYR A 81 -9.38 -0.04 -17.23
C TYR A 81 -8.79 0.03 -18.65
N LYS A 82 -8.58 1.25 -19.12
CA LYS A 82 -7.65 1.50 -20.23
C LYS A 82 -6.20 1.35 -19.74
N LEU A 83 -5.27 1.10 -20.67
CA LEU A 83 -3.85 0.89 -20.35
C LEU A 83 -3.25 2.01 -19.48
N ALA A 84 -3.50 3.27 -19.84
CA ALA A 84 -2.99 4.42 -19.09
C ALA A 84 -3.63 4.56 -17.69
N GLU A 85 -4.91 4.23 -17.55
CA GLU A 85 -5.60 4.23 -16.27
C GLU A 85 -5.02 3.16 -15.36
N ALA A 86 -4.80 1.94 -15.86
CA ALA A 86 -4.25 0.84 -15.09
C ALA A 86 -2.84 1.13 -14.55
N VAL A 87 -1.96 1.72 -15.37
CA VAL A 87 -0.64 2.19 -14.92
C VAL A 87 -0.78 3.24 -13.81
N THR A 88 -1.72 4.18 -13.97
CA THR A 88 -1.98 5.23 -12.97
C THR A 88 -2.50 4.62 -11.66
N VAL A 89 -3.39 3.64 -11.73
CA VAL A 89 -3.95 2.93 -10.57
C VAL A 89 -2.87 2.15 -9.84
N ARG A 90 -2.04 1.38 -10.56
CA ARG A 90 -0.88 0.67 -10.00
C ARG A 90 0.06 1.62 -9.25
N ASN A 91 0.43 2.73 -9.87
CA ASN A 91 1.32 3.72 -9.25
C ASN A 91 0.68 4.39 -8.03
N SER A 92 -0.63 4.67 -8.11
CA SER A 92 -1.40 5.22 -6.99
C SER A 92 -1.47 4.23 -5.83
N MET A 93 -1.72 2.96 -6.11
CA MET A 93 -1.72 1.89 -5.10
C MET A 93 -0.35 1.77 -4.42
N ALA A 94 0.75 1.75 -5.19
CA ALA A 94 2.10 1.74 -4.65
C ALA A 94 2.37 2.96 -3.74
N LYS A 95 1.98 4.16 -4.19
CA LYS A 95 2.13 5.40 -3.41
C LYS A 95 1.31 5.37 -2.12
N SER A 96 0.06 4.93 -2.18
CA SER A 96 -0.82 4.83 -1.01
C SER A 96 -0.31 3.81 0.00
N LEU A 97 0.17 2.64 -0.44
CA LEU A 97 0.76 1.63 0.44
C LEU A 97 2.02 2.16 1.13
N TYR A 98 2.91 2.82 0.38
CA TYR A 98 4.11 3.42 0.95
C TYR A 98 3.77 4.53 1.96
N SER A 99 2.86 5.43 1.61
CA SER A 99 2.43 6.52 2.49
C SER A 99 1.86 5.98 3.80
N ALA A 100 0.94 5.02 3.73
CA ALA A 100 0.35 4.39 4.90
C ALA A 100 1.39 3.69 5.78
N LEU A 101 2.37 3.01 5.17
CA LEU A 101 3.48 2.39 5.89
C LEU A 101 4.34 3.44 6.61
N PHE A 102 4.70 4.52 5.92
CA PHE A 102 5.51 5.58 6.49
C PHE A 102 4.80 6.26 7.66
N ASP A 103 3.54 6.64 7.48
CA ASP A 103 2.70 7.24 8.53
C ASP A 103 2.60 6.31 9.75
N TRP A 104 2.42 5.01 9.50
CA TRP A 104 2.38 4.00 10.56
C TRP A 104 3.72 3.86 11.29
N ILE A 105 4.86 3.89 10.57
CA ILE A 105 6.20 3.86 11.19
C ILE A 105 6.39 5.09 12.07
N VAL A 106 6.09 6.28 11.57
CA VAL A 106 6.19 7.54 12.33
C VAL A 106 5.31 7.48 13.58
N PHE A 107 4.06 7.05 13.44
CA PHE A 107 3.14 6.86 14.57
C PHE A 107 3.72 5.91 15.62
N ARG A 108 4.28 4.77 15.20
CA ARG A 108 4.88 3.77 16.10
C ARG A 108 6.11 4.31 16.84
N ILE A 109 6.96 5.07 16.15
CA ILE A 109 8.13 5.70 16.76
C ILE A 109 7.67 6.75 17.78
N ASN A 110 6.74 7.63 17.39
CA ASN A 110 6.20 8.64 18.29
C ASN A 110 5.57 8.01 19.53
N HIS A 111 4.76 6.95 19.37
CA HIS A 111 4.17 6.23 20.48
C HIS A 111 5.22 5.58 21.40
N ALA A 112 6.35 5.09 20.87
CA ALA A 112 7.42 4.52 21.68
C ALA A 112 8.22 5.58 22.45
N LEU A 113 8.26 6.81 21.94
CA LEU A 113 8.96 7.95 22.55
C LEU A 113 8.09 8.77 23.51
N LEU A 114 6.76 8.64 23.42
CA LEU A 114 5.84 9.27 24.36
C LEU A 114 6.12 8.78 25.78
N ASN A 115 6.50 9.72 26.64
CA ASN A 115 6.80 9.46 28.03
C ASN A 115 5.49 9.36 28.82
N THR A 116 5.14 8.16 29.28
CA THR A 116 3.88 7.89 30.00
C THR A 116 3.72 8.69 31.29
N LYS A 117 4.82 9.20 31.86
CA LYS A 117 4.83 10.03 33.06
C LYS A 117 4.22 11.43 32.85
N ASP A 118 4.28 11.96 31.62
CA ASP A 118 3.73 13.28 31.28
C ASP A 118 2.20 13.26 31.12
N LEU A 119 1.58 12.07 31.16
CA LEU A 119 0.13 11.87 31.03
C LEU A 119 -0.57 11.76 32.40
N GLU A 120 0.15 11.34 33.44
CA GLU A 120 -0.41 11.08 34.78
C GLU A 120 -0.30 12.30 35.72
N GLU A 121 0.68 13.17 35.51
CA GLU A 121 0.79 14.43 36.25
C GLU A 121 0.31 15.59 35.37
N SER A 122 -0.61 16.41 35.87
CA SER A 122 -1.05 17.67 35.24
C SER A 122 0.04 18.75 35.32
N THR A 123 1.30 18.39 35.05
CA THR A 123 2.45 19.26 35.05
C THR A 123 2.56 19.96 33.69
N LYS A 124 2.98 21.23 33.69
CA LYS A 124 3.21 22.00 32.45
C LYS A 124 4.29 21.30 31.62
N THR A 125 3.91 20.71 30.50
CA THR A 125 4.85 20.18 29.50
C THR A 125 5.52 21.34 28.76
N LEU A 126 6.83 21.52 28.93
CA LEU A 126 7.64 22.41 28.10
C LEU A 126 8.14 21.62 26.89
N SER A 127 7.85 22.07 25.67
CA SER A 127 8.29 21.40 24.44
C SER A 127 9.10 22.34 23.55
N ILE A 128 10.05 21.78 22.81
CA ILE A 128 10.84 22.49 21.80
C ILE A 128 10.58 21.79 20.47
N GLY A 129 10.09 22.54 19.48
CA GLY A 129 9.92 22.06 18.11
C GLY A 129 11.18 22.38 17.28
N VAL A 130 11.72 21.37 16.62
CA VAL A 130 12.79 21.54 15.62
C VAL A 130 12.18 21.27 14.25
N LEU A 131 12.35 22.20 13.31
CA LEU A 131 11.83 22.10 11.95
C LEU A 131 12.98 21.80 10.98
N ASP A 132 12.86 20.69 10.24
CA ASP A 132 13.74 20.29 9.15
C ASP A 132 12.85 19.95 7.94
N ILE A 133 12.94 20.73 6.86
CA ILE A 133 12.09 20.64 5.66
C ILE A 133 12.90 20.65 4.37
#